data_AF-A0A534SNA7-F1
#
_entry.id   AF-A0A534SNA7-F1
#
_cell.length_a   1.000
_cell.length_b   1.000
_cell.length_c   1.000
_cell.angle_alpha   90.00
_cell.angle_beta   90.00
_cell.angle_gamma   90.00
#
_symmetry.space_group_name_H-M   'P 1'
#
loop_
_entity.id
_entity.type
_entity.pdbx_description
1 polymer ?
#
loop_
_entity_poly.entity_id
_entity_poly.type
_entity_poly.pdbx_seq_one_letter_code
_entity_poly.pdbx_strand_id
1 'polypeptide(L)'
;MTKRSFLLVAVTCLAPLARVHAVSDGNYDNATQGCTGGAFNSDTPDSTEPHCYAATGQISDGTHNYVTVGIPMTADGQSPSSLELCVDLGTGTRQCALLDQNGVTPEAPTAGTPANPASGLRFYFGANDNLDNGEHDSSAQVDNGPSDGGALQLNANPTTVAQWVAALQSQNTGYLLTHPLPAGDAGLGFCADGICFSAQTQQRTVYQGGDNHDSRDAYNYDGMQWDPETCAGPTDSKTDCGGHSMSWWDKQQGTVYAEPGIQIYEDPDPQGSPIGPYPLPAFYVGTCGVVIGGGEMQMPASPYTSPAGQFVVTTGCSSG
;
A
#
# COMPACT_ATOMS: atom_id res chain seq x y z
N MET A 1 29.34 15.66 -30.30
CA MET A 1 28.47 16.20 -29.24
C MET A 1 27.65 15.05 -28.68
N THR A 2 27.85 14.78 -27.40
CA THR A 2 27.69 13.50 -26.70
C THR A 2 26.26 13.26 -26.21
N LYS A 3 25.57 12.26 -26.78
CA LYS A 3 24.30 11.70 -26.29
C LYS A 3 24.51 10.74 -25.10
N ARG A 4 25.17 11.18 -24.02
CA ARG A 4 25.44 10.32 -22.85
C ARG A 4 24.90 10.86 -21.51
N SER A 5 24.11 11.93 -21.53
CA SER A 5 23.74 12.64 -20.29
C SER A 5 22.32 12.39 -19.78
N PHE A 6 21.52 11.51 -20.41
CA PHE A 6 20.13 11.26 -19.96
C PHE A 6 19.96 10.06 -19.02
N LEU A 7 20.91 9.13 -18.95
CA LEU A 7 20.76 7.92 -18.13
C LEU A 7 21.13 8.11 -16.65
N LEU A 8 21.86 9.19 -16.30
CA LEU A 8 22.38 9.39 -14.95
C LEU A 8 21.43 10.13 -13.99
N VAL A 9 20.35 10.73 -14.53
CA VAL A 9 19.42 11.55 -13.74
C VAL A 9 18.36 10.69 -13.03
N ALA A 10 17.98 9.53 -13.60
CA ALA A 10 16.98 8.65 -12.97
C ALA A 10 17.53 7.91 -11.74
N VAL A 11 18.81 7.53 -11.75
CA VAL A 11 19.44 6.77 -10.65
C VAL A 11 19.78 7.65 -9.44
N THR A 12 20.03 8.95 -9.65
CA THR A 12 20.44 9.87 -8.58
C THR A 12 19.27 10.44 -7.76
N CYS A 13 18.03 10.38 -8.25
CA CYS A 13 16.84 10.78 -7.48
C CYS A 13 16.32 9.71 -6.51
N LEU A 14 16.72 8.44 -6.66
CA LEU A 14 16.25 7.34 -5.80
C LEU A 14 17.18 7.05 -4.60
N ALA A 15 18.47 7.39 -4.72
CA ALA A 15 19.46 7.09 -3.68
C ALA A 15 19.24 7.79 -2.31
N PRO A 16 18.70 9.03 -2.21
CA PRO A 16 18.39 9.62 -0.91
C PRO A 16 17.05 9.17 -0.31
N LEU A 17 16.24 8.39 -1.04
CA LEU A 17 15.02 7.76 -0.53
C LEU A 17 15.26 6.34 0.03
N ALA A 18 16.46 5.78 -0.13
CA ALA A 18 16.84 4.46 0.39
C ALA A 18 17.09 4.43 1.93
N ARG A 19 16.59 5.44 2.66
CA ARG A 19 16.40 5.42 4.12
C ARG A 19 14.97 5.79 4.51
N VAL A 20 14.03 5.48 3.62
CA VAL A 20 12.61 5.52 3.95
C VAL A 20 12.27 4.10 4.36
N HIS A 21 12.08 3.91 5.67
CA HIS A 21 11.41 2.74 6.22
C HIS A 21 9.97 2.83 5.70
N ALA A 22 9.65 2.02 4.70
CA ALA A 22 8.33 1.98 4.10
C ALA A 22 7.71 0.68 4.58
N VAL A 23 6.52 0.83 5.16
CA VAL A 23 5.84 -0.01 6.15
C VAL A 23 4.31 0.00 5.78
N SER A 24 3.45 -1.01 6.06
CA SER A 24 2.30 -1.61 5.30
C SER A 24 1.12 -0.70 4.98
N ASP A 25 0.17 -1.23 4.19
CA ASP A 25 -1.22 -0.81 3.89
C ASP A 25 -1.52 0.63 3.45
N GLY A 26 -0.53 1.51 3.41
CA GLY A 26 -0.71 2.86 2.88
C GLY A 26 -0.41 2.99 1.39
N ASN A 27 -1.04 2.17 0.55
CA ASN A 27 -0.89 2.05 -0.92
C ASN A 27 0.13 1.00 -1.42
N TYR A 28 0.73 0.22 -0.54
CA TYR A 28 1.59 -0.88 -0.97
C TYR A 28 0.77 -2.01 -1.63
N ASP A 29 1.34 -2.64 -2.66
CA ASP A 29 0.69 -3.72 -3.41
C ASP A 29 1.75 -4.73 -3.87
N ASN A 30 1.65 -5.97 -3.38
CA ASN A 30 2.53 -7.09 -3.76
C ASN A 30 2.63 -7.27 -5.27
N ALA A 31 1.50 -7.22 -5.97
CA ALA A 31 1.49 -7.42 -7.42
C ALA A 31 2.25 -6.30 -8.13
N THR A 32 2.13 -5.07 -7.64
CA THR A 32 2.94 -3.95 -8.13
C THR A 32 4.42 -4.15 -7.78
N GLN A 33 4.78 -4.71 -6.62
CA GLN A 33 6.17 -5.10 -6.30
C GLN A 33 6.70 -6.30 -7.11
N GLY A 34 5.86 -6.96 -7.92
CA GLY A 34 6.23 -8.17 -8.66
C GLY A 34 6.30 -9.43 -7.80
N CYS A 35 5.69 -9.40 -6.63
CA CYS A 35 5.69 -10.46 -5.63
C CYS A 35 4.34 -11.19 -5.59
N THR A 36 4.36 -12.49 -5.31
CA THR A 36 3.16 -13.17 -4.81
C THR A 36 2.97 -12.92 -3.31
N GLY A 37 1.80 -13.26 -2.75
CA GLY A 37 1.57 -13.20 -1.30
C GLY A 37 2.60 -14.02 -0.52
N GLY A 38 2.85 -15.25 -1.01
CA GLY A 38 3.79 -16.18 -0.39
C GLY A 38 5.26 -15.77 -0.48
N ALA A 39 5.58 -14.67 -1.17
CA ALA A 39 6.94 -14.14 -1.24
C ALA A 39 7.45 -13.67 0.12
N PHE A 40 6.57 -13.39 1.08
CA PHE A 40 6.86 -12.84 2.42
C PHE A 40 6.59 -13.83 3.56
N ASN A 41 6.32 -15.10 3.22
CA ASN A 41 5.81 -16.08 4.16
C ASN A 41 6.89 -16.51 5.15
N SER A 42 6.62 -16.30 6.44
CA SER A 42 7.53 -16.60 7.55
C SER A 42 7.86 -18.09 7.73
N ASP A 43 7.03 -18.99 7.20
CA ASP A 43 7.33 -20.44 7.18
C ASP A 43 8.40 -20.80 6.14
N THR A 44 8.69 -19.88 5.20
CA THR A 44 9.66 -20.07 4.12
C THR A 44 10.67 -18.91 4.04
N PRO A 45 11.43 -18.64 5.11
CA PRO A 45 12.29 -17.46 5.24
C PRO A 45 13.46 -17.43 4.23
N ASP A 46 13.78 -18.57 3.62
CA ASP A 46 14.80 -18.68 2.57
C ASP A 46 14.25 -18.43 1.15
N SER A 47 12.94 -18.22 1.00
CA SER A 47 12.29 -18.08 -0.30
C SER A 47 12.52 -16.70 -0.89
N THR A 48 12.82 -16.66 -2.20
CA THR A 48 12.87 -15.41 -2.97
C THR A 48 12.25 -15.64 -4.33
N GLU A 49 11.56 -14.64 -4.85
CA GLU A 49 10.94 -14.70 -6.17
C GLU A 49 11.69 -13.82 -7.17
N PRO A 50 11.93 -14.30 -8.40
CA PRO A 50 12.48 -13.48 -9.47
C PRO A 50 11.58 -12.27 -9.75
N HIS A 51 12.19 -11.08 -9.88
CA HIS A 51 11.50 -9.80 -10.11
C HIS A 51 10.52 -9.37 -9.01
N CYS A 52 10.62 -9.95 -7.82
CA CYS A 52 9.96 -9.47 -6.62
C CYS A 52 10.91 -8.54 -5.86
N TYR A 53 10.43 -7.34 -5.52
CA TYR A 53 11.26 -6.27 -5.00
C TYR A 53 10.88 -5.87 -3.57
N ALA A 54 11.89 -5.79 -2.70
CA ALA A 54 11.77 -5.16 -1.38
C ALA A 54 11.52 -3.65 -1.52
N ALA A 55 12.03 -3.02 -2.59
CA ALA A 55 11.70 -1.65 -2.94
C ALA A 55 11.72 -1.48 -4.45
N THR A 56 10.80 -0.71 -5.03
CA THR A 56 10.81 -0.44 -6.46
C THR A 56 10.24 0.92 -6.84
N GLY A 57 10.88 1.55 -7.80
CA GLY A 57 10.40 2.73 -8.52
C GLY A 57 9.96 2.33 -9.92
N GLN A 58 8.73 2.70 -10.29
CA GLN A 58 8.12 2.30 -11.55
C GLN A 58 7.49 3.47 -12.30
N ILE A 59 7.61 3.41 -13.63
CA ILE A 59 6.84 4.25 -14.56
C ILE A 59 6.01 3.31 -15.41
N SER A 60 4.70 3.50 -15.38
CA SER A 60 3.75 2.59 -16.02
C SER A 60 2.58 3.32 -16.64
N ASP A 61 1.87 2.65 -17.55
CA ASP A 61 0.48 2.96 -17.90
C ASP A 61 -0.45 1.88 -17.32
N GLY A 62 -1.75 1.97 -17.59
CA GLY A 62 -2.74 1.03 -17.04
C GLY A 62 -2.54 -0.44 -17.48
N THR A 63 -1.62 -0.73 -18.39
CA THR A 63 -1.38 -2.05 -18.97
C THR A 63 0.10 -2.45 -19.10
N HIS A 64 1.03 -1.52 -18.86
CA HIS A 64 2.44 -1.68 -19.22
C HIS A 64 3.39 -0.96 -18.27
N ASN A 65 4.47 -1.63 -17.86
CA ASN A 65 5.57 -1.01 -17.10
C ASN A 65 6.70 -0.62 -18.05
N TYR A 66 6.94 0.68 -18.20
CA TYR A 66 7.99 1.20 -19.07
C TYR A 66 9.39 1.01 -18.47
N VAL A 67 9.48 1.33 -17.19
CA VAL A 67 10.73 1.31 -16.42
C VAL A 67 10.42 0.78 -15.04
N THR A 68 11.23 -0.18 -14.60
CA THR A 68 11.24 -0.68 -13.23
C THR A 68 12.68 -0.58 -12.74
N VAL A 69 12.86 0.03 -11.58
CA VAL A 69 14.11 0.04 -10.84
C VAL A 69 13.82 -0.55 -9.48
N GLY A 70 14.33 -1.74 -9.20
CA GLY A 70 13.99 -2.49 -8.01
C GLY A 70 15.20 -2.94 -7.21
N ILE A 71 15.07 -2.97 -5.89
CA ILE A 71 15.96 -3.71 -4.99
C ILE A 71 15.32 -5.09 -4.83
N PRO A 72 15.94 -6.18 -5.35
CA PRO A 72 15.38 -7.51 -5.23
C PRO A 72 15.20 -7.93 -3.76
N MET A 73 14.15 -8.70 -3.50
CA MET A 73 14.01 -9.37 -2.21
C MET A 73 15.17 -10.31 -1.92
N THR A 74 15.45 -10.48 -0.64
CA THR A 74 16.43 -11.42 -0.11
C THR A 74 15.79 -12.33 0.93
N ALA A 75 16.42 -13.46 1.20
CA ALA A 75 16.08 -14.31 2.33
C ALA A 75 16.30 -13.59 3.67
N ASP A 76 15.68 -14.11 4.73
CA ASP A 76 15.84 -13.66 6.11
C ASP A 76 17.30 -13.52 6.55
N GLY A 77 17.56 -12.43 7.25
CA GLY A 77 18.88 -12.05 7.78
C GLY A 77 19.87 -11.62 6.70
N GLN A 78 19.47 -11.48 5.43
CA GLN A 78 20.32 -10.99 4.36
C GLN A 78 19.99 -9.54 4.01
N SER A 79 21.04 -8.76 3.71
CA SER A 79 20.86 -7.42 3.16
C SER A 79 20.91 -7.47 1.63
N PRO A 80 20.05 -6.71 0.94
CA PRO A 80 20.15 -6.58 -0.49
C PRO A 80 21.50 -5.96 -0.90
N SER A 81 22.12 -6.52 -1.94
CA SER A 81 23.43 -6.10 -2.45
C SER A 81 23.43 -5.77 -3.94
N SER A 82 22.24 -5.73 -4.54
CA SER A 82 22.05 -5.49 -5.96
C SER A 82 20.81 -4.64 -6.24
N LEU A 83 20.75 -4.11 -7.47
CA LEU A 83 19.65 -3.34 -8.02
C LEU A 83 19.30 -3.92 -9.38
N GLU A 84 18.03 -4.18 -9.66
CA GLU A 84 17.55 -4.55 -10.98
C GLU A 84 17.02 -3.33 -11.73
N LEU A 85 17.41 -3.15 -12.99
CA LEU A 85 16.83 -2.18 -13.91
C LEU A 85 16.19 -2.93 -15.09
N CYS A 86 14.89 -2.75 -15.26
CA CYS A 86 14.16 -3.22 -16.43
C CYS A 86 13.61 -2.07 -17.25
N VAL A 87 13.70 -2.19 -18.57
CA VAL A 87 13.12 -1.27 -19.54
C VAL A 87 12.33 -2.06 -20.58
N ASP A 88 11.09 -1.65 -20.79
CA ASP A 88 10.25 -2.08 -21.90
C ASP A 88 9.63 -0.82 -22.51
N LEU A 89 9.84 -0.56 -23.79
CA LEU A 89 9.31 0.65 -24.44
C LEU A 89 8.04 0.36 -25.25
N GLY A 90 7.42 -0.79 -25.03
CA GLY A 90 6.26 -1.26 -25.80
C GLY A 90 6.62 -1.73 -27.20
N THR A 91 7.91 -1.97 -27.48
CA THR A 91 8.41 -2.39 -28.79
C THR A 91 8.50 -3.92 -28.93
N GLY A 92 7.90 -4.66 -28.00
CA GLY A 92 7.83 -6.13 -28.00
C GLY A 92 9.00 -6.84 -27.32
N THR A 93 9.89 -6.11 -26.63
CA THR A 93 11.00 -6.72 -25.87
C THR A 93 11.21 -5.95 -24.58
N ARG A 94 11.21 -6.70 -23.47
CA ARG A 94 11.63 -6.24 -22.14
C ARG A 94 13.08 -6.64 -21.91
N GLN A 95 13.90 -5.67 -21.51
CA GLN A 95 15.31 -5.88 -21.21
C GLN A 95 15.56 -5.53 -19.74
N CYS A 96 16.13 -6.48 -19.00
CA CYS A 96 16.55 -6.28 -17.61
C CYS A 96 18.07 -6.43 -17.48
N ALA A 97 18.61 -5.86 -16.40
CA ALA A 97 19.97 -6.08 -15.96
C ALA A 97 20.06 -5.93 -14.44
N LEU A 98 20.87 -6.79 -13.83
CA LEU A 98 21.26 -6.69 -12.42
C LEU A 98 22.53 -5.84 -12.31
N LEU A 99 22.53 -4.90 -11.38
CA LEU A 99 23.63 -4.01 -11.06
C LEU A 99 24.09 -4.32 -9.64
N ASP A 100 25.37 -4.67 -9.48
CA ASP A 100 25.98 -4.94 -8.18
C ASP A 100 27.39 -4.33 -8.12
N GLN A 101 28.12 -4.62 -7.03
CA GLN A 101 29.51 -4.18 -6.87
C GLN A 101 30.48 -4.77 -7.92
N ASN A 102 30.10 -5.85 -8.62
CA ASN A 102 30.90 -6.51 -9.64
C ASN A 102 30.64 -5.97 -11.04
N GLY A 103 29.54 -5.24 -11.24
CA GLY A 103 29.23 -4.52 -12.46
C GLY A 103 27.77 -4.66 -12.90
N VAL A 104 27.56 -4.76 -14.21
CA VAL A 104 26.23 -4.90 -14.82
C VAL A 104 26.14 -6.28 -15.47
N THR A 105 25.16 -7.07 -15.04
CA THR A 105 24.85 -8.40 -15.58
C THR A 105 23.53 -8.32 -16.35
N PRO A 106 23.56 -8.32 -17.70
CA PRO A 106 22.34 -8.32 -18.49
C PRO A 106 21.58 -9.63 -18.34
N GLU A 107 20.26 -9.54 -18.26
CA GLU A 107 19.39 -10.71 -18.31
C GLU A 107 18.99 -11.06 -19.74
N ALA A 108 18.50 -12.30 -19.92
CA ALA A 108 17.96 -12.71 -21.20
C ALA A 108 16.74 -11.82 -21.57
N PRO A 109 16.69 -11.26 -22.79
CA PRO A 109 15.53 -10.48 -23.22
C PRO A 109 14.26 -11.32 -23.16
N THR A 110 13.19 -10.74 -22.62
CA THR A 110 11.87 -11.37 -22.54
C THR A 110 10.88 -10.65 -23.47
N ALA A 111 9.74 -11.29 -23.74
CA ALA A 111 8.68 -10.66 -24.51
C ALA A 111 8.16 -9.44 -23.74
N GLY A 112 8.12 -8.28 -24.41
CA GLY A 112 7.54 -7.08 -23.83
C GLY A 112 6.01 -7.07 -23.90
N THR A 113 5.38 -6.16 -23.16
CA THR A 113 3.93 -5.93 -23.25
C THR A 113 3.61 -4.70 -24.11
N PRO A 114 2.43 -4.61 -24.74
CA PRO A 114 2.07 -3.43 -25.53
C PRO A 114 1.87 -2.20 -24.65
N ALA A 115 2.50 -1.09 -25.00
CA ALA A 115 2.27 0.20 -24.34
C ALA A 115 0.94 0.82 -24.77
N ASN A 116 0.22 1.43 -23.83
CA ASN A 116 -0.98 2.22 -24.07
C ASN A 116 -0.98 3.51 -23.23
N PRO A 117 -0.21 4.55 -23.63
CA PRO A 117 -0.15 5.81 -22.89
C PRO A 117 -1.51 6.52 -22.75
N ALA A 118 -2.49 6.20 -23.60
CA ALA A 118 -3.83 6.78 -23.51
C ALA A 118 -4.64 6.23 -22.32
N SER A 119 -4.23 5.09 -21.74
CA SER A 119 -4.82 4.54 -20.52
C SER A 119 -4.41 5.31 -19.26
N GLY A 120 -3.37 6.13 -19.34
CA GLY A 120 -2.86 6.93 -18.23
C GLY A 120 -1.35 6.76 -18.04
N LEU A 121 -0.83 7.46 -17.05
CA LEU A 121 0.55 7.38 -16.58
C LEU A 121 0.56 7.27 -15.07
N ARG A 122 1.33 6.33 -14.53
CA ARG A 122 1.56 6.11 -13.10
C ARG A 122 3.04 6.16 -12.81
N PHE A 123 3.41 6.98 -11.83
CA PHE A 123 4.66 6.87 -11.10
C PHE A 123 4.36 6.21 -9.76
N TYR A 124 5.07 5.15 -9.44
CA TYR A 124 4.92 4.41 -8.20
C TYR A 124 6.29 4.22 -7.55
N PHE A 125 6.36 4.43 -6.24
CA PHE A 125 7.48 4.02 -5.41
C PHE A 125 6.91 3.26 -4.22
N GLY A 126 7.26 1.98 -4.10
CA GLY A 126 6.85 1.13 -2.98
C GLY A 126 8.07 0.50 -2.34
N ALA A 127 8.00 0.28 -1.03
CA ALA A 127 9.04 -0.43 -0.30
C ALA A 127 8.46 -1.14 0.92
N ASN A 128 9.16 -2.16 1.40
CA ASN A 128 8.84 -2.89 2.63
C ASN A 128 10.06 -3.03 3.54
N ASP A 129 9.80 -3.51 4.75
CA ASP A 129 10.74 -3.84 5.81
C ASP A 129 11.77 -4.93 5.47
N ASN A 130 11.59 -5.69 4.37
CA ASN A 130 12.64 -6.56 3.83
C ASN A 130 13.93 -5.78 3.46
N LEU A 131 13.93 -4.45 3.51
CA LEU A 131 15.12 -3.61 3.48
C LEU A 131 15.98 -3.64 4.76
N ASP A 132 15.43 -4.01 5.92
CA ASP A 132 16.10 -4.11 7.21
C ASP A 132 16.31 -5.57 7.64
N ASN A 133 17.27 -6.22 6.98
CA ASN A 133 17.64 -7.64 7.19
C ASN A 133 16.69 -8.67 6.58
N GLY A 134 15.80 -8.26 5.67
CA GLY A 134 15.03 -9.20 4.88
C GLY A 134 13.95 -9.93 5.66
N GLU A 135 13.19 -9.26 6.51
CA GLU A 135 12.15 -9.88 7.34
C GLU A 135 10.99 -10.47 6.50
N HIS A 136 10.71 -11.75 6.70
CA HIS A 136 9.51 -12.44 6.22
C HIS A 136 8.59 -12.70 7.41
N ASP A 137 7.65 -11.81 7.68
CA ASP A 137 6.73 -11.88 8.82
C ASP A 137 5.29 -12.22 8.42
N SER A 138 5.05 -12.53 7.14
CA SER A 138 3.71 -12.79 6.64
C SER A 138 3.17 -14.15 7.06
N SER A 139 1.91 -14.18 7.49
CA SER A 139 1.13 -15.36 7.81
C SER A 139 0.72 -16.14 6.57
N ALA A 140 0.91 -17.45 6.59
CA ALA A 140 0.40 -18.36 5.55
C ALA A 140 -1.14 -18.43 5.49
N GLN A 141 -1.85 -17.89 6.48
CA GLN A 141 -3.32 -17.93 6.55
C GLN A 141 -4.01 -16.77 5.84
N VAL A 142 -3.30 -15.65 5.66
CA VAL A 142 -3.84 -14.42 5.06
C VAL A 142 -3.04 -14.07 3.80
N ASP A 143 -1.71 -14.27 3.80
CA ASP A 143 -0.85 -14.30 2.60
C ASP A 143 -0.98 -13.02 1.74
N ASN A 144 -1.06 -11.87 2.39
CA ASN A 144 -1.40 -10.60 1.77
C ASN A 144 -0.21 -9.62 1.66
N GLY A 145 1.00 -10.03 2.08
CA GLY A 145 2.21 -9.20 2.04
C GLY A 145 2.93 -9.10 3.39
N PRO A 146 4.01 -8.30 3.46
CA PRO A 146 4.72 -8.04 4.70
C PRO A 146 3.83 -7.24 5.66
N SER A 147 4.04 -7.41 6.96
CA SER A 147 3.35 -6.61 7.99
C SER A 147 3.68 -5.12 7.84
N ASP A 148 4.84 -4.81 7.24
CA ASP A 148 5.33 -3.46 7.04
C ASP A 148 5.80 -3.24 5.55
N GLY A 149 4.97 -2.70 4.63
CA GLY A 149 5.36 -1.93 3.42
C GLY A 149 4.55 -0.66 2.96
N GLY A 150 5.23 0.41 2.53
CA GLY A 150 4.60 1.71 2.24
C GLY A 150 4.72 2.08 0.77
N ALA A 151 3.87 2.98 0.29
CA ALA A 151 4.02 3.49 -1.07
C ALA A 151 3.59 4.94 -1.29
N LEU A 152 4.23 5.52 -2.30
CA LEU A 152 3.87 6.77 -2.94
C LEU A 152 3.41 6.46 -4.37
N GLN A 153 2.25 6.97 -4.77
CA GLN A 153 1.83 6.96 -6.17
C GLN A 153 1.41 8.33 -6.66
N LEU A 154 1.70 8.60 -7.93
CA LEU A 154 1.22 9.76 -8.69
C LEU A 154 0.65 9.26 -10.01
N ASN A 155 -0.60 9.60 -10.29
CA ASN A 155 -1.29 9.15 -11.49
C ASN A 155 -1.83 10.33 -12.29
N ALA A 156 -1.77 10.17 -13.60
CA ALA A 156 -2.56 10.94 -14.56
C ALA A 156 -3.43 9.94 -15.32
N ASN A 157 -4.74 10.00 -15.11
CA ASN A 157 -5.70 9.16 -15.80
C ASN A 157 -6.69 10.04 -16.58
N PRO A 158 -6.45 10.29 -17.88
CA PRO A 158 -7.34 11.13 -18.68
C PRO A 158 -8.73 10.50 -18.89
N THR A 159 -8.87 9.18 -18.67
CA THR A 159 -10.14 8.49 -18.90
C THR A 159 -11.17 8.76 -17.80
N THR A 160 -10.75 9.23 -16.61
CA THR A 160 -11.66 9.54 -15.49
C THR A 160 -12.36 10.90 -15.64
N VAL A 161 -11.89 11.80 -16.51
CA VAL A 161 -12.44 13.15 -16.69
C VAL A 161 -13.91 13.12 -17.08
N ALA A 162 -14.30 12.22 -17.99
CA ALA A 162 -15.69 12.13 -18.44
C ALA A 162 -16.62 11.68 -17.29
N GLN A 163 -16.19 10.73 -16.48
CA GLN A 163 -16.92 10.26 -15.31
C GLN A 163 -17.04 11.38 -14.27
N TRP A 164 -15.97 12.12 -14.03
CA TRP A 164 -15.97 13.25 -13.11
C TRP A 164 -16.92 14.37 -13.57
N VAL A 165 -16.90 14.72 -14.85
CA VAL A 165 -17.84 15.70 -15.43
C VAL A 165 -19.29 15.21 -15.32
N ALA A 166 -19.54 13.93 -15.54
CA ALA A 166 -20.87 13.35 -15.36
C ALA A 166 -21.34 13.45 -13.90
N ALA A 167 -20.46 13.15 -12.94
CA ALA A 167 -20.75 13.29 -11.50
C ALA A 167 -21.04 14.75 -11.13
N LEU A 168 -20.30 15.70 -11.69
CA LEU A 168 -20.56 17.13 -11.51
C LEU A 168 -21.95 17.53 -12.05
N GLN A 169 -22.29 17.09 -13.26
CA GLN A 169 -23.57 17.39 -13.90
C GLN A 169 -24.76 16.77 -13.15
N SER A 170 -24.59 15.55 -12.62
CA SER A 170 -25.61 14.86 -11.85
C SER A 170 -25.64 15.26 -10.37
N GLN A 171 -24.79 16.20 -9.94
CA GLN A 171 -24.61 16.59 -8.53
C GLN A 171 -24.35 15.39 -7.60
N ASN A 172 -23.58 14.40 -8.07
CA ASN A 172 -23.19 13.26 -7.27
C ASN A 172 -22.10 13.68 -6.28
N THR A 173 -22.51 14.26 -5.15
CA THR A 173 -21.60 14.76 -4.13
C THR A 173 -20.75 13.66 -3.52
N GLY A 174 -21.30 12.45 -3.31
CA GLY A 174 -20.53 11.32 -2.78
C GLY A 174 -19.31 11.00 -3.65
N TYR A 175 -19.51 10.88 -4.96
CA TYR A 175 -18.41 10.66 -5.90
C TYR A 175 -17.41 11.83 -5.90
N LEU A 176 -17.89 13.07 -5.91
CA LEU A 176 -16.99 14.24 -5.95
C LEU A 176 -16.18 14.41 -4.66
N LEU A 177 -16.69 13.94 -3.52
CA LEU A 177 -15.96 13.96 -2.25
C LEU A 177 -14.89 12.87 -2.22
N THR A 178 -15.15 11.68 -2.75
CA THR A 178 -14.16 10.58 -2.80
C THR A 178 -13.20 10.69 -4.00
N HIS A 179 -13.57 11.47 -5.02
CA HIS A 179 -12.79 11.71 -6.25
C HIS A 179 -12.77 13.22 -6.60
N PRO A 180 -12.12 14.05 -5.76
CA PRO A 180 -12.16 15.51 -5.92
C PRO A 180 -11.40 16.01 -7.15
N LEU A 181 -10.48 15.21 -7.70
CA LEU A 181 -9.67 15.56 -8.86
C LEU A 181 -10.13 14.82 -10.13
N PRO A 182 -10.26 15.50 -11.29
CA PRO A 182 -10.89 14.92 -12.48
C PRO A 182 -10.01 14.00 -13.31
N ALA A 183 -8.68 14.12 -13.24
CA ALA A 183 -7.77 13.55 -14.25
C ALA A 183 -6.51 12.91 -13.66
N GLY A 184 -6.39 12.85 -12.34
CA GLY A 184 -5.19 12.38 -11.68
C GLY A 184 -5.30 12.47 -10.18
N ASP A 185 -4.43 11.73 -9.53
CA ASP A 185 -4.44 11.52 -8.10
C ASP A 185 -3.02 11.29 -7.58
N ALA A 186 -2.81 11.65 -6.32
CA ALA A 186 -1.60 11.40 -5.57
C ALA A 186 -1.97 10.68 -4.28
N GLY A 187 -1.10 9.79 -3.84
CA GLY A 187 -1.30 9.00 -2.65
C GLY A 187 0.04 8.72 -2.00
N LEU A 188 0.09 8.88 -0.69
CA LEU A 188 1.17 8.42 0.16
C LEU A 188 0.55 7.68 1.31
N GLY A 189 1.12 6.57 1.70
CA GLY A 189 0.80 5.97 2.98
C GLY A 189 1.84 4.93 3.36
N PHE A 190 1.79 4.59 4.64
CA PHE A 190 2.65 3.61 5.25
C PHE A 190 2.14 3.28 6.66
N CYS A 191 2.41 2.08 7.13
CA CYS A 191 2.06 1.59 8.45
C CYS A 191 3.14 0.76 9.10
N ALA A 192 3.61 1.15 10.27
CA ALA A 192 4.59 0.35 11.02
C ALA A 192 3.98 -0.02 12.35
N ASP A 193 4.20 -1.26 12.75
CA ASP A 193 3.92 -1.69 14.11
C ASP A 193 2.45 -1.39 14.53
N GLY A 194 1.48 -1.64 13.65
CA GLY A 194 0.06 -1.34 13.85
C GLY A 194 -0.34 0.13 13.64
N ILE A 195 0.61 1.07 13.48
CA ILE A 195 0.33 2.50 13.28
C ILE A 195 0.35 2.85 11.81
N CYS A 196 -0.80 3.26 11.29
CA CYS A 196 -0.93 3.73 9.92
C CYS A 196 -0.99 5.22 9.73
N PHE A 197 -0.35 5.69 8.65
CA PHE A 197 -0.52 7.01 8.09
C PHE A 197 -0.91 6.94 6.61
N SER A 198 -1.83 7.81 6.21
CA SER A 198 -2.22 7.93 4.80
C SER A 198 -2.59 9.37 4.46
N ALA A 199 -2.14 9.81 3.28
CA ALA A 199 -2.43 11.10 2.69
C ALA A 199 -2.84 10.89 1.22
N GLN A 200 -4.12 11.12 0.94
CA GLN A 200 -4.73 10.70 -0.31
C GLN A 200 -5.48 11.86 -0.96
N THR A 201 -5.40 11.98 -2.28
CA THR A 201 -6.26 12.91 -3.04
C THR A 201 -7.50 12.24 -3.64
N GLN A 202 -7.60 10.91 -3.56
CA GLN A 202 -8.79 10.14 -3.92
C GLN A 202 -8.95 8.96 -2.95
N GLN A 203 -10.15 8.39 -2.87
CA GLN A 203 -10.38 7.17 -2.10
C GLN A 203 -9.54 6.02 -2.68
N ARG A 204 -8.90 5.25 -1.80
CA ARG A 204 -8.10 4.07 -2.16
C ARG A 204 -8.36 2.93 -1.19
N THR A 205 -8.39 1.72 -1.71
CA THR A 205 -8.33 0.51 -0.88
C THR A 205 -6.95 0.45 -0.24
N VAL A 206 -6.91 0.47 1.09
CA VAL A 206 -5.69 0.29 1.88
C VAL A 206 -5.53 -1.15 2.32
N TYR A 207 -6.64 -1.85 2.49
CA TYR A 207 -6.64 -3.26 2.86
C TYR A 207 -7.82 -4.00 2.24
N GLN A 208 -7.56 -5.22 1.80
CA GLN A 208 -8.56 -6.11 1.20
C GLN A 208 -8.68 -7.36 2.07
N GLY A 209 -9.54 -7.28 3.09
CA GLY A 209 -9.81 -8.40 3.97
C GLY A 209 -10.62 -9.52 3.31
N GLY A 210 -10.71 -10.65 4.02
CA GLY A 210 -11.33 -11.88 3.54
C GLY A 210 -12.85 -11.86 3.31
N ASP A 211 -13.56 -10.82 3.76
CA ASP A 211 -14.98 -10.59 3.42
C ASP A 211 -15.13 -9.48 2.37
N ASN A 212 -15.63 -9.86 1.19
CA ASN A 212 -15.82 -8.94 0.07
C ASN A 212 -17.21 -8.27 0.05
N HIS A 213 -18.05 -8.54 1.05
CA HIS A 213 -19.37 -7.95 1.20
C HIS A 213 -19.43 -6.87 2.28
N ASP A 214 -18.39 -6.75 3.09
CA ASP A 214 -18.27 -5.73 4.13
C ASP A 214 -17.20 -4.71 3.75
N SER A 215 -17.39 -3.46 4.19
CA SER A 215 -16.40 -2.41 3.97
C SER A 215 -16.54 -1.24 4.93
N ARG A 216 -15.43 -0.60 5.23
CA ARG A 216 -15.38 0.59 6.10
C ARG A 216 -14.28 1.56 5.68
N ASP A 217 -14.39 2.79 6.16
CA ASP A 217 -13.29 3.74 6.10
C ASP A 217 -12.27 3.40 7.19
N ALA A 218 -10.98 3.58 6.91
CA ALA A 218 -9.91 3.17 7.82
C ALA A 218 -9.99 3.89 9.17
N TYR A 219 -10.44 5.16 9.16
CA TYR A 219 -10.62 5.96 10.37
C TYR A 219 -11.90 5.64 11.16
N ASN A 220 -12.86 4.89 10.59
CA ASN A 220 -14.15 4.61 11.20
C ASN A 220 -14.12 3.32 12.01
N TYR A 221 -14.26 3.44 13.33
CA TYR A 221 -14.18 2.30 14.25
C TYR A 221 -15.55 1.84 14.75
N ASP A 222 -16.64 2.42 14.26
CA ASP A 222 -17.98 2.03 14.67
C ASP A 222 -18.27 0.58 14.29
N GLY A 223 -18.62 -0.23 15.30
CA GLY A 223 -18.90 -1.65 15.12
C GLY A 223 -17.65 -2.53 14.94
N MET A 224 -16.46 -1.94 14.95
CA MET A 224 -15.22 -2.67 14.73
C MET A 224 -14.91 -3.61 15.89
N GLN A 225 -14.63 -4.87 15.57
CA GLN A 225 -14.11 -5.85 16.50
C GLN A 225 -12.63 -6.07 16.21
N TRP A 226 -11.79 -5.57 17.12
CA TRP A 226 -10.34 -5.69 17.03
C TRP A 226 -9.86 -7.08 17.43
N ASP A 227 -8.88 -7.58 16.69
CA ASP A 227 -8.08 -8.73 17.08
C ASP A 227 -7.31 -8.42 18.38
N PRO A 228 -6.86 -9.45 19.13
CA PRO A 228 -5.99 -9.19 20.27
C PRO A 228 -4.64 -8.62 19.82
N GLU A 229 -4.05 -7.72 20.60
CA GLU A 229 -2.67 -7.22 20.39
C GLU A 229 -1.62 -8.34 20.20
N THR A 230 -1.88 -9.53 20.76
CA THR A 230 -1.02 -10.69 20.63
C THR A 230 -1.23 -11.48 19.32
N CYS A 231 -2.26 -11.18 18.56
CA CYS A 231 -2.55 -11.80 17.28
C CYS A 231 -1.65 -11.15 16.23
N ALA A 232 -0.50 -11.77 15.97
CA ALA A 232 0.46 -11.27 14.99
C ALA A 232 1.12 -12.43 14.25
N GLY A 233 1.60 -12.16 13.03
CA GLY A 233 2.60 -13.02 12.39
C GLY A 233 3.90 -13.02 13.22
N PRO A 234 4.73 -14.08 13.18
CA PRO A 234 4.60 -15.31 12.39
C PRO A 234 3.99 -16.50 13.17
N THR A 235 3.57 -16.33 14.43
CA THR A 235 3.17 -17.48 15.27
C THR A 235 1.81 -18.04 14.90
N ASP A 236 0.93 -17.22 14.30
CA ASP A 236 -0.35 -17.62 13.70
C ASP A 236 -1.29 -18.42 14.63
N SER A 237 -1.01 -18.35 15.92
CA SER A 237 -1.52 -19.30 16.88
C SER A 237 -2.90 -18.86 17.33
N LYS A 238 -3.84 -19.81 17.35
CA LYS A 238 -5.20 -19.52 17.86
C LYS A 238 -5.18 -19.02 19.29
N THR A 239 -4.19 -19.40 20.08
CA THR A 239 -4.08 -18.96 21.47
C THR A 239 -3.78 -17.47 21.54
N ASP A 240 -2.89 -16.99 20.68
CA ASP A 240 -2.47 -15.59 20.65
C ASP A 240 -3.53 -14.72 19.95
N CYS A 241 -4.35 -15.32 19.07
CA CYS A 241 -5.49 -14.71 18.42
C CYS A 241 -6.84 -14.89 19.14
N GLY A 242 -6.83 -15.01 20.48
CA GLY A 242 -8.05 -14.98 21.30
C GLY A 242 -8.99 -16.17 21.10
N GLY A 243 -8.46 -17.30 20.63
CA GLY A 243 -9.20 -18.52 20.28
C GLY A 243 -9.60 -18.63 18.80
N HIS A 244 -9.38 -17.58 18.02
CA HIS A 244 -9.72 -17.51 16.59
C HIS A 244 -8.49 -17.69 15.70
N SER A 245 -8.67 -18.02 14.43
CA SER A 245 -7.57 -18.06 13.45
C SER A 245 -7.30 -16.67 12.87
N MET A 246 -6.10 -16.42 12.35
CA MET A 246 -5.75 -15.18 11.67
C MET A 246 -6.74 -14.87 10.52
N SER A 247 -7.01 -15.88 9.69
CA SER A 247 -8.04 -15.83 8.63
C SER A 247 -9.48 -15.56 9.10
N TRP A 248 -9.78 -15.69 10.40
CA TRP A 248 -11.08 -15.31 10.95
C TRP A 248 -11.13 -13.81 11.21
N TRP A 249 -10.03 -13.25 11.74
CA TRP A 249 -9.86 -11.81 11.96
C TRP A 249 -9.80 -11.04 10.65
N ASP A 250 -9.05 -11.53 9.67
CA ASP A 250 -8.99 -10.96 8.31
C ASP A 250 -10.38 -10.83 7.68
N LYS A 251 -11.28 -11.80 7.91
CA LYS A 251 -12.67 -11.70 7.46
C LYS A 251 -13.51 -10.66 8.21
N GLN A 252 -13.18 -10.32 9.45
CA GLN A 252 -13.90 -9.28 10.18
C GLN A 252 -13.57 -7.88 9.67
N GLN A 253 -12.44 -7.71 8.98
CA GLN A 253 -11.97 -6.41 8.51
C GLN A 253 -12.74 -5.91 7.28
N GLY A 254 -13.14 -6.83 6.39
CA GLY A 254 -13.72 -6.50 5.11
C GLY A 254 -12.79 -5.66 4.23
N THR A 255 -13.36 -4.88 3.31
CA THR A 255 -12.59 -3.93 2.50
C THR A 255 -12.41 -2.60 3.23
N VAL A 256 -11.17 -2.14 3.38
CA VAL A 256 -10.87 -0.90 4.10
C VAL A 256 -10.40 0.18 3.13
N TYR A 257 -11.00 1.36 3.25
CA TYR A 257 -10.69 2.51 2.39
C TYR A 257 -10.01 3.65 3.15
N ALA A 258 -8.98 4.24 2.56
CA ALA A 258 -8.52 5.57 2.94
C ALA A 258 -9.23 6.62 2.09
N GLU A 259 -9.86 7.59 2.76
CA GLU A 259 -10.58 8.68 2.10
C GLU A 259 -9.63 9.81 1.70
N PRO A 260 -10.02 10.69 0.76
CA PRO A 260 -9.22 11.84 0.41
C PRO A 260 -9.05 12.77 1.62
N GLY A 261 -7.81 13.02 1.99
CA GLY A 261 -7.47 13.69 3.24
C GLY A 261 -6.16 13.19 3.82
N ILE A 262 -5.97 13.51 5.09
CA ILE A 262 -4.87 13.01 5.94
C ILE A 262 -5.51 12.17 7.03
N GLN A 263 -4.99 10.97 7.25
CA GLN A 263 -5.45 10.07 8.30
C GLN A 263 -4.30 9.36 9.01
N ILE A 264 -4.55 9.10 10.30
CA ILE A 264 -3.81 8.16 11.13
C ILE A 264 -4.82 7.15 11.65
N TYR A 265 -4.52 5.86 11.55
CA TYR A 265 -5.45 4.80 11.91
C TYR A 265 -4.69 3.56 12.38
N GLU A 266 -5.39 2.63 13.02
CA GLU A 266 -4.89 1.30 13.36
C GLU A 266 -4.80 0.46 12.09
N ASP A 267 -3.70 -0.28 11.93
CA ASP A 267 -3.49 -1.20 10.82
C ASP A 267 -4.69 -2.17 10.71
N PRO A 268 -5.39 -2.20 9.57
CA PRO A 268 -6.47 -3.14 9.33
C PRO A 268 -5.99 -4.58 9.17
N ASP A 269 -4.70 -4.83 8.93
CA ASP A 269 -4.16 -6.17 8.79
C ASP A 269 -3.98 -6.84 10.17
N PRO A 270 -4.69 -7.94 10.48
CA PRO A 270 -4.46 -8.67 11.73
C PRO A 270 -3.10 -9.38 11.77
N GLN A 271 -2.36 -9.44 10.65
CA GLN A 271 -0.96 -9.85 10.69
C GLN A 271 -0.05 -8.78 11.30
N GLY A 272 -0.51 -7.52 11.27
CA GLY A 272 0.11 -6.36 11.88
C GLY A 272 0.54 -6.65 13.31
N SER A 273 1.81 -6.42 13.63
CA SER A 273 2.30 -6.52 15.02
C SER A 273 2.19 -5.15 15.71
N PRO A 274 1.10 -4.83 16.44
CA PRO A 274 0.99 -3.53 17.07
C PRO A 274 2.07 -3.30 18.14
N ILE A 275 2.78 -2.16 18.07
CA ILE A 275 3.62 -1.66 19.16
C ILE A 275 2.92 -0.48 19.84
N GLY A 276 2.48 -0.71 21.08
CA GLY A 276 2.01 0.34 21.97
C GLY A 276 0.50 0.26 22.25
N PRO A 277 -0.18 1.40 22.48
CA PRO A 277 -1.58 1.40 22.90
C PRO A 277 -2.49 0.92 21.76
N TYR A 278 -3.10 -0.26 21.93
CA TYR A 278 -3.94 -0.90 20.91
C TYR A 278 -5.41 -1.01 21.38
N PRO A 279 -6.39 -0.67 20.51
CA PRO A 279 -6.22 -0.06 19.19
C PRO A 279 -5.94 1.44 19.32
N LEU A 280 -5.20 1.98 18.35
CA LEU A 280 -4.77 3.37 18.28
C LEU A 280 -5.93 4.32 18.02
N PRO A 281 -5.93 5.52 18.60
CA PRO A 281 -6.88 6.56 18.24
C PRO A 281 -6.83 6.88 16.74
N ALA A 282 -7.98 6.93 16.10
CA ALA A 282 -8.08 7.37 14.72
C ALA A 282 -8.03 8.91 14.64
N PHE A 283 -7.42 9.41 13.57
CA PHE A 283 -7.47 10.80 13.16
C PHE A 283 -7.77 10.84 11.66
N TYR A 284 -8.71 11.67 11.26
CA TYR A 284 -8.98 11.97 9.86
C TYR A 284 -9.38 13.43 9.71
N VAL A 285 -8.84 14.06 8.67
CA VAL A 285 -9.32 15.33 8.16
C VAL A 285 -9.25 15.32 6.64
N GLY A 286 -10.37 15.59 5.99
CA GLY A 286 -10.41 15.52 4.54
C GLY A 286 -11.74 15.93 3.94
N THR A 287 -11.97 15.47 2.72
CA THR A 287 -13.19 15.80 1.98
C THR A 287 -14.42 15.22 2.64
N CYS A 288 -14.32 14.06 3.32
CA CYS A 288 -15.40 13.35 4.00
C CYS A 288 -15.70 13.87 5.42
N GLY A 289 -14.89 14.79 5.93
CA GLY A 289 -15.10 15.44 7.21
C GLY A 289 -13.93 15.33 8.17
N VAL A 290 -14.24 15.16 9.45
CA VAL A 290 -13.29 15.09 10.56
C VAL A 290 -13.66 13.96 11.50
N VAL A 291 -12.70 13.08 11.80
CA VAL A 291 -12.81 12.05 12.83
C VAL A 291 -11.61 12.13 13.77
N ILE A 292 -11.85 12.08 15.07
CA ILE A 292 -10.79 12.10 16.09
C ILE A 292 -11.17 11.19 17.25
N GLY A 293 -10.24 10.34 17.68
CA GLY A 293 -10.39 9.47 18.84
C GLY A 293 -10.79 8.05 18.47
N GLY A 294 -11.45 7.36 19.39
CA GLY A 294 -11.64 5.92 19.33
C GLY A 294 -10.44 5.17 19.93
N GLY A 295 -10.58 3.85 20.02
CA GLY A 295 -9.59 3.00 20.67
C GLY A 295 -9.22 3.51 22.07
N GLU A 296 -7.94 3.72 22.30
CA GLU A 296 -7.39 4.20 23.58
C GLU A 296 -7.77 5.65 23.93
N MET A 297 -8.35 6.43 22.99
CA MET A 297 -8.83 7.79 23.23
C MET A 297 -10.36 7.90 23.06
N GLN A 298 -11.08 7.72 24.16
CA GLN A 298 -12.54 7.84 24.19
C GLN A 298 -12.99 9.30 24.38
N MET A 299 -13.76 9.83 23.43
CA MET A 299 -14.33 11.18 23.50
C MET A 299 -15.53 11.23 24.46
N PRO A 300 -15.76 12.37 25.16
CA PRO A 300 -16.96 12.53 25.99
C PRO A 300 -18.25 12.37 25.17
N ALA A 301 -19.28 11.80 25.78
CA ALA A 301 -20.58 11.64 25.12
C ALA A 301 -21.15 12.98 24.65
N SER A 302 -21.51 13.05 23.36
CA SER A 302 -22.08 14.23 22.71
C SER A 302 -22.90 13.81 21.48
N PRO A 303 -23.68 14.72 20.87
CA PRO A 303 -24.34 14.45 19.59
C PRO A 303 -23.38 14.14 18.42
N TYR A 304 -22.09 14.43 18.60
CA TYR A 304 -21.03 14.20 17.62
C TYR A 304 -20.10 13.05 18.04
N THR A 305 -20.42 12.33 19.10
CA THR A 305 -19.59 11.22 19.59
C THR A 305 -20.22 9.90 19.17
N SER A 306 -19.48 9.10 18.41
CA SER A 306 -19.92 7.80 17.91
C SER A 306 -19.91 6.72 19.01
N PRO A 307 -20.57 5.56 18.79
CA PRO A 307 -20.48 4.41 19.70
C PRO A 307 -19.07 3.91 19.95
N ALA A 308 -18.14 4.05 18.98
CA ALA A 308 -16.72 3.73 19.17
C ALA A 308 -15.95 4.77 20.00
N GLY A 309 -16.62 5.83 20.46
CA GLY A 309 -16.01 6.91 21.23
C GLY A 309 -15.26 7.93 20.38
N GLN A 310 -15.54 8.01 19.09
CA GLN A 310 -14.91 8.96 18.17
C GLN A 310 -15.72 10.25 18.09
N PHE A 311 -15.06 11.40 18.05
CA PHE A 311 -15.70 12.64 17.60
C PHE A 311 -15.79 12.61 16.08
N VAL A 312 -17.00 12.76 15.54
CA VAL A 312 -17.29 12.59 14.11
C VAL A 312 -18.08 13.78 13.59
N VAL A 313 -17.58 14.39 12.51
CA VAL A 313 -18.28 15.39 11.71
C VAL A 313 -18.16 14.97 10.25
N THR A 314 -19.26 14.55 9.62
CA THR A 314 -19.27 14.07 8.23
C THR A 314 -19.73 15.15 7.25
N THR A 315 -19.16 15.17 6.05
CA THR A 315 -19.56 16.09 4.94
C THR A 315 -20.42 15.42 3.87
N GLY A 316 -20.74 14.12 4.02
CA GLY A 316 -21.64 13.39 3.12
C GLY A 316 -21.00 12.28 2.29
N CYS A 317 -19.77 11.85 2.60
CA CYS A 317 -19.31 10.53 2.17
C CYS A 317 -20.17 9.47 2.87
N SER A 318 -20.64 8.50 2.12
CA SER A 318 -21.31 7.33 2.69
C SER A 318 -20.24 6.48 3.36
N SER A 319 -20.25 6.46 4.69
CA SER A 319 -19.67 5.34 5.44
C SER A 319 -20.37 4.07 4.93
N GLY A 320 -19.59 3.05 4.55
CA GLY A 320 -20.11 1.72 4.23
C GLY A 320 -21.13 1.23 5.25
#